data_AF-A0A1U8IDC9-F1
#
_entry.id   AF-A0A1U8IDC9-F1
#
_cell.length_a   1.000
_cell.length_b   1.000
_cell.length_c   1.000
_cell.angle_alpha   90.00
_cell.angle_beta   90.00
_cell.angle_gamma   90.00
#
_symmetry.space_group_name_H-M   'P 1'
#
loop_
_entity.id
_entity.type
_entity.pdbx_description
1 polymer ?
#
loop_
_entity_poly.entity_id
_entity_poly.type
_entity_poly.pdbx_seq_one_letter_code
_entity_poly.pdbx_strand_id
1 'polypeptide(L)'
;MQLDVQVISEEIVKPSSPTDDRLRRYQLSFLDQQTPLVYNAMVYFYPKICNIEANKITILHRLKQSISNALTCFYPLAGRIMEDQLFVDCNDEGIPFLEARVKCQLLDVLNNPIPKELNKLLPFEFHVSGTDAEHVLLGIQFNVFDCGGIGIGVCISHKIGDALSFFSFVNIWASIARGETNLIVPEFKSASLFPPRAIPEARQLKKEQIVTKRFVFGATKVEEIRRKYGENTSQTRPSRVEALSAFIWDRFVTAFGLRSRPDTLSTIIHVVNLRARIDPPLPGSSFGNLYSLALTIPSMDNNIVTQIRDY
;
A
#
# COMPACT_ATOMS: atom_id res chain seq x y z
N MET A 1 11.53 -21.50 -0.60
CA MET A 1 12.90 -20.98 -0.54
C MET A 1 12.95 -19.89 0.51
N GLN A 2 13.92 -19.96 1.43
CA GLN A 2 14.18 -18.88 2.38
C GLN A 2 15.10 -17.86 1.70
N LEU A 3 14.75 -16.58 1.75
CA LEU A 3 15.61 -15.52 1.21
C LEU A 3 16.71 -15.19 2.22
N ASP A 4 17.95 -15.24 1.74
CA ASP A 4 19.12 -14.66 2.40
C ASP A 4 19.33 -13.25 1.81
N VAL A 5 18.97 -12.25 2.62
CA VAL A 5 19.04 -10.82 2.27
C VAL A 5 20.05 -10.18 3.21
N GLN A 6 21.08 -9.57 2.64
CA GLN A 6 22.12 -8.87 3.38
C GLN A 6 22.04 -7.38 3.06
N VAL A 7 21.72 -6.56 4.07
CA VAL A 7 21.82 -5.09 3.95
C VAL A 7 23.30 -4.72 3.88
N ILE A 8 23.65 -3.96 2.84
CA ILE A 8 25.01 -3.53 2.52
C ILE A 8 25.26 -2.10 3.01
N SER A 9 24.27 -1.23 2.84
CA SER A 9 24.34 0.16 3.30
C SER A 9 22.95 0.68 3.66
N GLU A 10 22.94 1.69 4.52
CA GLU A 10 21.76 2.46 4.88
C GLU A 10 22.14 3.94 4.85
N GLU A 11 21.33 4.74 4.16
CA GLU A 11 21.51 6.17 4.05
C GLU A 11 20.18 6.88 4.28
N ILE A 12 20.26 8.12 4.78
CA ILE A 12 19.10 8.98 4.89
C ILE A 12 19.05 9.92 3.68
N VAL A 13 18.01 9.78 2.87
CA VAL A 13 17.78 10.65 1.69
C VAL A 13 16.81 11.77 2.06
N LYS A 14 17.26 13.01 1.87
CA LYS A 14 16.49 14.22 2.14
C LYS A 14 15.85 14.80 0.87
N PRO A 15 14.83 15.66 0.99
CA PRO A 15 14.34 16.45 -0.12
C PRO A 15 15.47 17.22 -0.81
N SER A 16 15.37 17.41 -2.13
CA SER A 16 16.39 18.13 -2.90
C SER A 16 16.33 19.65 -2.70
N SER A 17 15.24 20.15 -2.14
CA SER A 17 15.08 21.53 -1.70
C SER A 17 14.39 21.54 -0.34
N PRO A 18 14.78 22.45 0.58
CA PRO A 18 14.16 22.53 1.89
C PRO A 18 12.66 22.79 1.81
N THR A 19 11.90 22.18 2.72
CA THR A 19 10.48 22.45 2.91
C THR A 19 10.29 23.89 3.40
N ASP A 20 9.37 24.63 2.78
CA ASP A 20 9.00 25.99 3.21
C ASP A 20 8.50 25.98 4.66
N ASP A 21 8.91 26.95 5.47
CA ASP A 21 8.51 27.07 6.89
C ASP A 21 6.99 27.06 7.09
N ARG A 22 6.22 27.56 6.12
CA ARG A 22 4.74 27.55 6.13
C ARG A 22 4.14 26.15 5.97
N LEU A 23 4.92 25.23 5.39
CA LEU A 23 4.56 23.83 5.15
C LEU A 23 5.14 22.90 6.21
N ARG A 24 5.81 23.45 7.24
CA ARG A 24 6.50 22.68 8.28
C ARG A 24 5.58 21.73 9.07
N ARG A 25 4.28 22.00 9.09
CA ARG A 25 3.30 21.20 9.81
C ARG A 25 2.22 20.70 8.84
N TYR A 26 2.18 19.38 8.63
CA TYR A 26 1.08 18.73 7.92
C TYR A 26 0.10 18.09 8.92
N GLN A 27 -1.10 18.65 9.03
CA GLN A 27 -2.15 18.14 9.90
C GLN A 27 -2.77 16.86 9.31
N LEU A 28 -2.84 15.78 10.09
CA LEU A 28 -3.55 14.56 9.69
C LEU A 28 -5.06 14.78 9.79
N SER A 29 -5.79 14.23 8.83
CA SER A 29 -7.25 14.30 8.77
C SER A 29 -7.92 13.30 9.73
N PHE A 30 -9.24 13.44 9.93
CA PHE A 30 -10.02 12.46 10.68
C PHE A 30 -9.89 11.03 10.12
N LEU A 31 -9.82 10.88 8.79
CA LEU A 31 -9.66 9.58 8.14
C LEU A 31 -8.24 9.01 8.39
N ASP A 32 -7.23 9.88 8.39
CA ASP A 32 -5.85 9.50 8.74
C ASP A 32 -5.74 9.03 10.20
N GLN A 33 -6.44 9.71 11.13
CA GLN A 33 -6.48 9.35 12.56
C GLN A 33 -7.06 7.94 12.79
N GLN A 34 -8.10 7.56 12.05
CA GLN A 34 -8.75 6.24 12.15
C GLN A 34 -7.93 5.10 11.54
N THR A 35 -6.99 5.44 10.67
CA THR A 35 -6.16 4.46 9.98
C THR A 35 -5.15 3.84 10.95
N PRO A 36 -4.93 2.51 10.92
CA PRO A 36 -3.93 1.86 11.77
C PRO A 36 -2.50 2.26 11.37
N LEU A 37 -1.59 2.22 12.35
CA LEU A 37 -0.17 2.46 12.13
C LEU A 37 0.51 1.20 11.57
N VAL A 38 0.35 1.00 10.27
CA VAL A 38 0.97 -0.06 9.48
C VAL A 38 1.55 0.54 8.20
N TYR A 39 2.45 -0.17 7.52
CA TYR A 39 2.97 0.26 6.23
C TYR A 39 2.18 -0.33 5.06
N ASN A 40 1.77 0.52 4.14
CA ASN A 40 1.44 0.14 2.77
C ASN A 40 2.74 -0.19 2.05
N ALA A 41 2.94 -1.45 1.68
CA ALA A 41 4.21 -1.93 1.18
C ALA A 41 4.08 -2.71 -0.14
N MET A 42 5.01 -2.47 -1.07
CA MET A 42 5.14 -3.24 -2.31
C MET A 42 6.60 -3.44 -2.69
N VAL A 43 6.87 -4.56 -3.38
CA VAL A 43 8.17 -4.83 -4.01
C VAL A 43 7.99 -4.89 -5.51
N TYR A 44 8.72 -4.03 -6.23
CA TYR A 44 8.73 -3.98 -7.69
C TYR A 44 9.95 -4.71 -8.23
N PHE A 45 9.73 -5.77 -9.01
CA PHE A 45 10.81 -6.58 -9.57
C PHE A 45 11.10 -6.20 -11.02
N TYR A 46 12.38 -6.01 -11.34
CA TYR A 46 12.85 -5.75 -12.68
C TYR A 46 13.94 -6.75 -13.07
N PRO A 47 13.90 -7.30 -14.30
CA PRO A 47 14.97 -8.15 -14.80
C PRO A 47 16.27 -7.34 -14.91
N LYS A 48 17.39 -8.05 -15.10
CA LYS A 48 18.69 -7.41 -15.34
C LYS A 48 18.58 -6.47 -16.55
N ILE A 49 18.78 -5.17 -16.31
CA ILE A 49 18.59 -4.14 -17.35
C ILE A 49 19.83 -4.03 -18.26
N CYS A 50 21.06 -4.28 -17.75
CA CYS A 50 22.31 -4.22 -18.54
C CYS A 50 23.44 -5.11 -17.97
N ASN A 51 24.46 -5.42 -18.80
CA ASN A 51 25.53 -6.39 -18.50
C ASN A 51 26.74 -5.89 -17.68
N ILE A 52 26.88 -4.60 -17.39
CA ILE A 52 28.11 -4.02 -16.79
C ILE A 52 27.83 -3.40 -15.40
N GLU A 53 28.74 -3.59 -14.44
CA GLU A 53 28.66 -3.05 -13.06
C GLU A 53 28.46 -1.53 -12.99
N ALA A 54 29.05 -0.77 -13.92
CA ALA A 54 28.85 0.67 -14.06
C ALA A 54 27.35 1.07 -14.15
N ASN A 55 26.50 0.19 -14.70
CA ASN A 55 25.06 0.43 -14.77
C ASN A 55 24.40 0.35 -13.39
N LYS A 56 24.89 -0.49 -12.47
CA LYS A 56 24.34 -0.61 -11.11
C LYS A 56 24.57 0.69 -10.33
N ILE A 57 25.80 1.18 -10.33
CA ILE A 57 26.17 2.46 -9.68
C ILE A 57 25.32 3.59 -10.27
N THR A 58 25.15 3.61 -11.60
CA THR A 58 24.34 4.61 -12.29
C THR A 58 22.85 4.52 -11.91
N ILE A 59 22.28 3.32 -11.81
CA ILE A 59 20.88 3.11 -11.41
C ILE A 59 20.66 3.56 -9.96
N LEU A 60 21.53 3.13 -9.04
CA LEU A 60 21.43 3.49 -7.63
C LEU A 60 21.51 5.02 -7.44
N HIS A 61 22.48 5.67 -8.09
CA HIS A 61 22.61 7.12 -8.07
C HIS A 61 21.34 7.81 -8.61
N ARG A 62 20.81 7.37 -9.76
CA ARG A 62 19.57 7.90 -10.34
C ARG A 62 18.37 7.70 -9.41
N LEU A 63 18.26 6.55 -8.74
CA LEU A 63 17.19 6.29 -7.78
C LEU A 63 17.27 7.25 -6.58
N LYS A 64 18.45 7.41 -5.98
CA LYS A 64 18.68 8.34 -4.86
C LYS A 64 18.41 9.80 -5.24
N GLN A 65 18.89 10.24 -6.41
CA GLN A 65 18.64 11.59 -6.90
C GLN A 65 17.15 11.83 -7.20
N SER A 66 16.49 10.88 -7.87
CA SER A 66 15.07 11.02 -8.23
C SER A 66 14.16 10.96 -7.01
N ILE A 67 14.47 10.15 -6.00
CA ILE A 67 13.67 10.16 -4.77
C ILE A 67 13.87 11.44 -3.98
N SER A 68 15.09 11.98 -3.91
CA SER A 68 15.35 13.30 -3.31
C SER A 68 14.49 14.40 -3.98
N ASN A 69 14.39 14.39 -5.31
CA ASN A 69 13.51 15.30 -6.05
C ASN A 69 12.01 15.04 -5.82
N ALA A 70 11.60 13.77 -5.73
CA ALA A 70 10.21 13.42 -5.45
C ALA A 70 9.81 13.86 -4.03
N LEU A 71 10.70 13.75 -3.05
CA LEU A 71 10.47 14.21 -1.68
C LEU A 71 10.24 15.72 -1.60
N THR A 72 10.74 16.53 -2.52
CA THR A 72 10.37 17.95 -2.60
C THR A 72 8.89 18.15 -2.92
N CYS A 73 8.30 17.29 -3.76
CA CYS A 73 6.87 17.31 -4.06
C CYS A 73 6.03 16.63 -2.97
N PHE A 74 6.60 15.62 -2.31
CA PHE A 74 5.97 14.83 -1.25
C PHE A 74 6.61 15.11 0.11
N TYR A 75 6.83 16.39 0.41
CA TYR A 75 7.60 16.84 1.58
C TYR A 75 7.18 16.22 2.91
N PRO A 76 5.89 15.92 3.20
CA PRO A 76 5.54 15.28 4.47
C PRO A 76 6.18 13.91 4.64
N LEU A 77 6.45 13.17 3.56
CA LEU A 77 7.04 11.84 3.62
C LEU A 77 8.49 11.84 4.14
N ALA A 78 9.19 12.98 4.08
CA ALA A 78 10.53 13.15 4.64
C ALA A 78 10.53 13.62 6.12
N GLY A 79 9.35 13.83 6.70
CA GLY A 79 9.18 14.28 8.08
C GLY A 79 9.07 13.15 9.10
N ARG A 80 8.53 13.49 10.27
CA ARG A 80 8.21 12.54 11.35
C ARG A 80 6.77 12.69 11.78
N ILE A 81 6.06 11.57 11.94
CA ILE A 81 4.76 11.59 12.62
C ILE A 81 4.99 11.77 14.12
N MET A 82 4.23 12.68 14.72
CA MET A 82 4.34 12.97 16.15
C MET A 82 3.73 11.86 17.00
N GLU A 83 4.12 11.79 18.28
CA GLU A 83 3.63 10.78 19.24
C GLU A 83 2.10 10.78 19.37
N ASP A 84 1.46 11.95 19.32
CA ASP A 84 0.01 12.10 19.38
C ASP A 84 -0.71 11.64 18.08
N GLN A 85 0.06 11.34 17.03
CA GLN A 85 -0.42 10.97 15.69
C GLN A 85 -1.45 11.95 15.12
N LEU A 86 -1.36 13.23 15.50
CA LEU A 86 -2.24 14.29 15.01
C LEU A 86 -1.64 15.01 13.82
N PHE A 87 -0.33 15.13 13.74
CA PHE A 87 0.34 15.81 12.65
C PHE A 87 1.70 15.20 12.33
N VAL A 88 2.23 15.62 11.19
CA VAL A 88 3.60 15.35 10.76
C VAL A 88 4.40 16.64 10.88
N ASP A 89 5.52 16.58 11.60
CA ASP A 89 6.55 17.60 11.52
C ASP A 89 7.34 17.36 10.24
N CYS A 90 7.13 18.22 9.23
CA CYS A 90 7.76 18.13 7.91
C CYS A 90 9.21 18.63 8.01
N ASN A 91 10.03 17.86 8.73
CA ASN A 91 11.28 18.33 9.24
C ASN A 91 12.53 18.14 8.38
N ASP A 92 12.33 17.59 7.19
CA ASP A 92 13.39 17.22 6.26
C ASP A 92 14.47 16.34 6.90
N GLU A 93 14.13 15.59 7.96
CA GLU A 93 15.03 14.58 8.47
C GLU A 93 15.33 13.52 7.41
N GLY A 94 14.40 13.28 6.48
CA GLY A 94 14.58 12.40 5.33
C GLY A 94 14.06 10.99 5.57
N ILE A 95 14.31 10.12 4.61
CA ILE A 95 13.84 8.73 4.59
C ILE A 95 15.03 7.76 4.62
N PRO A 96 14.91 6.60 5.29
CA PRO A 96 15.89 5.53 5.13
C PRO A 96 15.81 4.93 3.72
N PHE A 97 16.97 4.82 3.09
CA PHE A 97 17.21 4.15 1.83
C PHE A 97 18.25 3.05 2.05
N LEU A 98 17.81 1.81 1.98
CA LEU A 98 18.66 0.64 2.21
C LEU A 98 19.12 0.06 0.87
N GLU A 99 20.38 -0.34 0.78
CA GLU A 99 20.89 -1.19 -0.29
C GLU A 99 21.07 -2.60 0.26
N ALA A 100 20.55 -3.62 -0.43
CA ALA A 100 20.64 -5.00 -0.01
C ALA A 100 21.04 -5.93 -1.16
N ARG A 101 21.79 -6.97 -0.85
CA ARG A 101 22.08 -8.09 -1.75
C ARG A 101 21.20 -9.28 -1.39
N VAL A 102 20.61 -9.92 -2.40
CA VAL A 102 19.78 -11.11 -2.25
C VAL A 102 20.51 -12.29 -2.89
N LYS A 103 20.88 -13.30 -2.08
CA LYS A 103 21.69 -14.45 -2.52
C LYS A 103 20.86 -15.53 -3.22
N CYS A 104 20.14 -15.13 -4.27
CA CYS A 104 19.42 -16.03 -5.16
C CYS A 104 19.18 -15.37 -6.53
N GLN A 105 18.64 -16.13 -7.49
CA GLN A 105 18.17 -15.54 -8.74
C GLN A 105 16.80 -14.90 -8.55
N LEU A 106 16.55 -13.82 -9.28
CA LEU A 106 15.23 -13.18 -9.29
C LEU A 106 14.12 -14.17 -9.71
N LEU A 107 14.41 -15.03 -10.69
CA LEU A 107 13.44 -16.03 -11.16
C LEU A 107 13.05 -17.05 -10.08
N ASP A 108 13.94 -17.36 -9.14
CA ASP A 108 13.63 -18.28 -8.03
C ASP A 108 12.52 -17.71 -7.14
N VAL A 109 12.52 -16.37 -6.96
CA VAL A 109 11.49 -15.65 -6.22
C VAL A 109 10.18 -15.57 -6.99
N LEU A 110 10.25 -15.26 -8.29
CA LEU A 110 9.06 -15.06 -9.12
C LEU A 110 8.30 -16.36 -9.42
N ASN A 111 9.02 -17.48 -9.56
CA ASN A 111 8.42 -18.79 -9.83
C ASN A 111 7.72 -19.38 -8.61
N ASN A 112 8.20 -19.09 -7.40
CA ASN A 112 7.62 -19.59 -6.16
C ASN A 112 7.60 -18.52 -5.06
N PRO A 113 6.75 -17.49 -5.19
CA PRO A 113 6.73 -16.39 -4.23
C PRO A 113 6.14 -16.87 -2.90
N ILE A 114 6.93 -16.76 -1.84
CA ILE A 114 6.50 -17.00 -0.45
C ILE A 114 6.28 -15.64 0.21
N PRO A 115 5.03 -15.21 0.46
CA PRO A 115 4.74 -13.85 0.92
C PRO A 115 5.57 -13.40 2.14
N LYS A 116 5.72 -14.26 3.15
CA LYS A 116 6.50 -13.97 4.35
C LYS A 116 7.98 -13.67 4.03
N GLU A 117 8.55 -14.34 3.03
CA GLU A 117 9.95 -14.12 2.64
C GLU A 117 10.12 -12.82 1.87
N LEU A 118 9.11 -12.41 1.08
CA LEU A 118 9.13 -11.13 0.35
C LEU A 118 9.21 -9.93 1.30
N ASN A 119 8.76 -10.08 2.55
CA ASN A 119 8.87 -9.03 3.56
C ASN A 119 10.32 -8.64 3.85
N LYS A 120 11.30 -9.53 3.64
CA LYS A 120 12.73 -9.23 3.82
C LYS A 120 13.28 -8.27 2.76
N LEU A 121 12.52 -8.04 1.69
CA LEU A 121 12.87 -7.13 0.60
C LEU A 121 12.33 -5.71 0.83
N LEU A 122 11.72 -5.46 2.00
CA LEU A 122 11.16 -4.19 2.43
C LEU A 122 12.02 -3.58 3.54
N PRO A 123 12.12 -2.24 3.62
CA PRO A 123 12.95 -1.54 4.59
C PRO A 123 12.43 -1.62 6.03
N PHE A 124 11.15 -1.96 6.21
CA PHE A 124 10.51 -2.03 7.53
C PHE A 124 9.71 -3.32 7.67
N GLU A 125 9.57 -3.76 8.92
CA GLU A 125 8.54 -4.72 9.28
C GLU A 125 7.15 -4.07 9.21
N PHE A 126 6.11 -4.86 8.96
CA PHE A 126 4.73 -4.36 8.84
C PHE A 126 4.16 -3.80 10.14
N HIS A 127 4.69 -4.23 11.29
CA HIS A 127 4.29 -3.78 12.63
C HIS A 127 5.47 -3.09 13.30
N VAL A 128 5.43 -1.76 13.37
CA VAL A 128 6.51 -0.92 13.91
C VAL A 128 6.24 -0.34 15.30
N SER A 129 5.09 -0.65 15.90
CA SER A 129 4.77 -0.15 17.24
C SER A 129 5.87 -0.47 18.26
N GLY A 130 6.39 0.56 18.91
CA GLY A 130 7.49 0.47 19.88
C GLY A 130 8.89 0.38 19.26
N THR A 131 9.07 0.80 18.01
CA THR A 131 10.37 0.88 17.32
C THR A 131 10.61 2.28 16.77
N ASP A 132 11.87 2.65 16.52
CA ASP A 132 12.22 3.97 15.95
C ASP A 132 11.56 4.24 14.57
N ALA A 133 11.19 3.18 13.84
CA ALA A 133 10.49 3.26 12.56
C ALA A 133 9.00 3.64 12.70
N GLU A 134 8.47 3.74 13.92
CA GLU A 134 7.09 4.18 14.19
C GLU A 134 6.84 5.62 13.73
N HIS A 135 7.87 6.46 13.79
CA HIS A 135 7.81 7.87 13.42
C HIS A 135 8.14 8.14 11.94
N VAL A 136 8.62 7.12 11.21
CA VAL A 136 9.01 7.25 9.81
C VAL A 136 7.80 7.07 8.89
N LEU A 137 7.74 7.83 7.81
CA LEU A 137 6.57 7.84 6.92
C LEU A 137 6.82 7.14 5.58
N LEU A 138 8.07 7.05 5.15
CA LEU A 138 8.48 6.42 3.91
C LEU A 138 9.84 5.77 4.11
N GLY A 139 10.03 4.59 3.53
CA GLY A 139 11.32 3.94 3.41
C GLY A 139 11.43 3.21 2.09
N ILE A 140 12.66 3.04 1.61
CA ILE A 140 12.96 2.33 0.36
C ILE A 140 14.07 1.32 0.59
N GLN A 141 13.94 0.13 0.00
CA GLN A 141 15.01 -0.87 -0.06
C GLN A 141 15.30 -1.26 -1.51
N PHE A 142 16.52 -1.01 -1.95
CA PHE A 142 17.04 -1.42 -3.25
C PHE A 142 17.74 -2.77 -3.13
N ASN A 143 17.12 -3.81 -3.67
CA ASN A 143 17.58 -5.19 -3.58
C ASN A 143 18.23 -5.62 -4.91
N VAL A 144 19.46 -6.14 -4.85
CA VAL A 144 20.18 -6.67 -6.01
C VAL A 144 20.31 -8.18 -5.90
N PHE A 145 19.75 -8.90 -6.87
CA PHE A 145 19.83 -10.37 -6.98
C PHE A 145 21.15 -10.80 -7.65
N ASP A 146 21.57 -12.07 -7.47
CA ASP A 146 22.83 -12.57 -8.04
C ASP A 146 22.85 -12.56 -9.58
N CYS A 147 21.68 -12.70 -10.24
CA CYS A 147 21.55 -12.53 -11.70
C CYS A 147 21.67 -11.06 -12.16
N GLY A 148 21.74 -10.10 -11.24
CA GLY A 148 21.71 -8.68 -11.52
C GLY A 148 20.30 -8.12 -11.78
N GLY A 149 19.25 -8.93 -11.60
CA GLY A 149 17.89 -8.41 -11.45
C GLY A 149 17.77 -7.56 -10.18
N ILE A 150 16.78 -6.68 -10.13
CA ILE A 150 16.58 -5.76 -9.00
C ILE A 150 15.16 -5.86 -8.44
N GLY A 151 15.03 -5.63 -7.14
CA GLY A 151 13.76 -5.48 -6.42
C GLY A 151 13.74 -4.16 -5.68
N ILE A 152 12.74 -3.31 -5.92
CA ILE A 152 12.57 -2.05 -5.21
C ILE A 152 11.43 -2.20 -4.22
N GLY A 153 11.76 -2.34 -2.94
CA GLY A 153 10.81 -2.33 -1.84
C GLY A 153 10.46 -0.90 -1.45
N VAL A 154 9.18 -0.58 -1.35
CA VAL A 154 8.68 0.73 -0.95
C VAL A 154 7.66 0.53 0.17
N CYS A 155 7.83 1.25 1.27
CA CYS A 155 6.90 1.28 2.39
C CYS A 155 6.45 2.72 2.65
N ILE A 156 5.15 2.99 2.61
CA ILE A 156 4.58 4.28 3.05
C ILE A 156 3.65 4.02 4.24
N SER A 157 3.80 4.80 5.30
CA SER A 157 2.93 4.70 6.48
C SER A 157 1.49 4.91 6.06
N HIS A 158 0.62 3.96 6.41
CA HIS A 158 -0.79 4.04 6.10
C HIS A 158 -1.43 5.25 6.79
N LYS A 159 -0.83 5.76 7.88
CA LYS A 159 -1.28 7.00 8.55
C LYS A 159 -1.34 8.23 7.65
N ILE A 160 -0.52 8.30 6.60
CA ILE A 160 -0.46 9.50 5.75
C ILE A 160 -1.07 9.29 4.37
N GLY A 161 -1.36 8.05 3.96
CA GLY A 161 -1.85 7.79 2.62
C GLY A 161 -2.48 6.42 2.45
N ASP A 162 -3.56 6.40 1.66
CA ASP A 162 -4.19 5.18 1.17
C ASP A 162 -3.44 4.55 -0.02
N ALA A 163 -3.96 3.44 -0.55
CA ALA A 163 -3.38 2.75 -1.70
C ALA A 163 -3.25 3.65 -2.94
N LEU A 164 -4.19 4.56 -3.19
CA LEU A 164 -4.10 5.46 -4.34
C LEU A 164 -2.98 6.50 -4.15
N SER A 165 -2.83 7.02 -2.92
CA SER A 165 -1.73 7.91 -2.54
C SER A 165 -0.37 7.22 -2.72
N PHE A 166 -0.27 5.95 -2.30
CA PHE A 166 0.92 5.12 -2.52
C PHE A 166 1.28 5.02 -4.01
N PHE A 167 0.31 4.64 -4.86
CA PHE A 167 0.57 4.51 -6.30
C PHE A 167 0.84 5.85 -6.99
N SER A 168 0.18 6.92 -6.56
CA SER A 168 0.44 8.28 -7.04
C SER A 168 1.90 8.66 -6.79
N PHE A 169 2.39 8.46 -5.57
CA PHE A 169 3.78 8.68 -5.20
C PHE A 169 4.74 7.86 -6.08
N VAL A 170 4.55 6.54 -6.19
CA VAL A 170 5.45 5.68 -6.97
C VAL A 170 5.47 6.08 -8.45
N ASN A 171 4.30 6.41 -9.02
CA ASN A 171 4.20 6.84 -10.41
C ASN A 171 4.95 8.16 -10.66
N ILE A 172 4.76 9.15 -9.78
CA ILE A 172 5.44 10.45 -9.89
C ILE A 172 6.94 10.31 -9.67
N TRP A 173 7.37 9.53 -8.68
CA TRP A 173 8.79 9.23 -8.48
C TRP A 173 9.40 8.57 -9.72
N ALA A 174 8.72 7.59 -10.32
CA ALA A 174 9.18 6.95 -11.54
C ALA A 174 9.24 7.91 -12.74
N SER A 175 8.27 8.83 -12.87
CA SER A 175 8.29 9.91 -13.87
C SER A 175 9.49 10.85 -13.68
N ILE A 176 9.76 11.27 -12.45
CA ILE A 176 10.95 12.06 -12.10
C ILE A 176 12.24 11.31 -12.46
N ALA A 177 12.31 10.01 -12.15
CA ALA A 177 13.46 9.16 -12.48
C ALA A 177 13.70 9.03 -13.99
N ARG A 178 12.65 9.19 -14.82
CA ARG A 178 12.75 9.25 -16.28
C ARG A 178 13.07 10.66 -16.82
N GLY A 179 13.09 11.68 -15.97
CA GLY A 179 13.32 13.07 -16.37
C GLY A 179 12.09 13.78 -16.93
N GLU A 180 10.88 13.30 -16.64
CA GLU A 180 9.64 13.99 -17.00
C GLU A 180 9.46 15.26 -16.18
N THR A 181 9.02 16.35 -16.81
CA THR A 181 8.91 17.68 -16.19
C THR A 181 7.47 18.11 -15.89
N ASN A 182 6.49 17.56 -16.62
CA ASN A 182 5.07 17.88 -16.45
C ASN A 182 4.45 16.96 -15.40
N LEU A 183 4.67 17.27 -14.13
CA LEU A 183 4.20 16.47 -13.01
C LEU A 183 2.92 17.07 -12.40
N ILE A 184 1.93 16.22 -12.16
CA ILE A 184 0.76 16.60 -11.36
C ILE A 184 1.17 16.44 -9.89
N VAL A 185 1.44 17.55 -9.21
CA VAL A 185 1.87 17.55 -7.81
C VAL A 185 0.76 17.10 -6.87
N PRO A 186 1.08 16.41 -5.75
CA PRO A 186 0.10 15.99 -4.76
C PRO A 186 -0.53 17.18 -4.04
N GLU A 187 -1.82 17.06 -3.71
CA GLU A 187 -2.55 18.04 -2.90
C GLU A 187 -2.76 17.54 -1.48
N PHE A 188 -2.08 18.17 -0.52
CA PHE A 188 -2.14 17.86 0.91
C PHE A 188 -3.26 18.64 1.61
N LYS A 189 -4.52 18.32 1.29
CA LYS A 189 -5.72 19.04 1.79
C LYS A 189 -6.70 18.16 2.58
N SER A 190 -6.34 16.92 2.92
CA SER A 190 -7.24 15.96 3.56
C SER A 190 -7.84 16.50 4.86
N ALA A 191 -7.05 17.17 5.71
CA ALA A 191 -7.51 17.72 6.97
C ALA A 191 -8.48 18.90 6.82
N SER A 192 -8.41 19.66 5.73
CA SER A 192 -9.40 20.72 5.45
C SER A 192 -10.77 20.13 5.07
N LEU A 193 -10.78 18.97 4.42
CA LEU A 193 -12.00 18.27 4.01
C LEU A 193 -12.59 17.40 5.14
N PHE A 194 -11.71 16.77 5.93
CA PHE A 194 -12.05 15.91 7.05
C PHE A 194 -11.29 16.38 8.29
N PRO A 195 -11.79 17.43 8.99
CA PRO A 195 -11.10 18.02 10.13
C PRO A 195 -10.84 17.00 11.24
N PRO A 196 -9.63 16.98 11.84
CA PRO A 196 -9.28 16.06 12.90
C PRO A 196 -10.23 16.21 14.10
N ARG A 197 -10.46 15.10 14.80
CA ARG A 197 -11.29 15.07 16.01
C ARG A 197 -10.51 14.45 17.16
N ALA A 198 -10.92 14.74 18.40
CA ALA A 198 -10.47 13.97 19.55
C ALA A 198 -11.16 12.61 19.51
N ILE A 199 -10.37 11.53 19.39
CA ILE A 199 -10.88 10.16 19.28
C ILE A 199 -10.13 9.32 20.32
N PRO A 200 -10.78 8.35 20.98
CA PRO A 200 -10.06 7.33 21.72
C PRO A 200 -9.01 6.65 20.82
N GLU A 201 -7.86 6.30 21.38
CA GLU A 201 -6.77 5.65 20.65
C GLU A 201 -7.31 4.51 19.78
N ALA A 202 -6.88 4.49 18.51
CA ALA A 202 -7.22 3.44 17.58
C ALA A 202 -6.75 2.08 18.15
N ARG A 203 -7.61 1.06 18.06
CA ARG A 203 -7.27 -0.30 18.52
C ARG A 203 -6.03 -0.78 17.77
N GLN A 204 -4.96 -1.06 18.51
CA GLN A 204 -3.81 -1.76 17.95
C GLN A 204 -4.24 -3.14 17.44
N LEU A 205 -3.81 -3.48 16.23
CA LEU A 205 -4.04 -4.81 15.67
C LEU A 205 -3.25 -5.82 16.52
N LYS A 206 -3.95 -6.82 17.07
CA LYS A 206 -3.28 -7.90 17.80
C LYS A 206 -2.44 -8.72 16.84
N LYS A 207 -1.22 -9.07 17.26
CA LYS A 207 -0.39 -10.05 16.54
C LYS A 207 -1.06 -11.41 16.62
N GLU A 208 -1.59 -11.87 15.51
CA GLU A 208 -2.11 -13.24 15.34
C GLU A 208 -1.16 -14.03 14.43
N GLN A 209 -1.09 -15.35 14.66
CA GLN A 209 -0.34 -16.23 13.78
C GLN A 209 -1.13 -16.46 12.49
N ILE A 210 -0.89 -15.62 11.49
CA ILE A 210 -1.56 -15.66 10.19
C ILE A 210 -0.59 -16.20 9.13
N VAL A 211 -1.09 -17.07 8.25
CA VAL A 211 -0.38 -17.53 7.06
C VAL A 211 -0.97 -16.87 5.82
N THR A 212 -0.13 -16.15 5.07
CA THR A 212 -0.53 -15.51 3.82
C THR A 212 -0.22 -16.42 2.63
N LYS A 213 -1.20 -16.57 1.72
CA LYS A 213 -1.08 -17.30 0.46
C LYS A 213 -1.56 -16.43 -0.70
N ARG A 214 -0.95 -16.60 -1.88
CA ARG A 214 -1.35 -15.92 -3.12
C ARG A 214 -2.18 -16.87 -3.98
N PHE A 215 -3.42 -16.50 -4.26
CA PHE A 215 -4.29 -17.22 -5.19
C PHE A 215 -4.40 -16.41 -6.49
N VAL A 216 -4.07 -17.04 -7.63
CA VAL A 216 -4.08 -16.39 -8.93
C VAL A 216 -5.25 -16.92 -9.74
N PHE A 217 -6.15 -16.03 -10.16
CA PHE A 217 -7.30 -16.35 -11.01
C PHE A 217 -7.04 -15.84 -12.42
N GLY A 218 -6.78 -16.75 -13.35
CA GLY A 218 -6.63 -16.41 -14.77
C GLY A 218 -7.95 -15.92 -15.38
N ALA A 219 -7.87 -15.22 -16.52
CA ALA A 219 -9.03 -14.59 -17.17
C ALA A 219 -10.20 -15.57 -17.39
N THR A 220 -9.93 -16.75 -17.95
CA THR A 220 -10.96 -17.79 -18.16
C THR A 220 -11.64 -18.19 -16.86
N LYS A 221 -10.86 -18.36 -15.77
CA LYS A 221 -11.42 -18.73 -14.47
C LYS A 221 -12.28 -17.64 -13.86
N VAL A 222 -11.87 -16.38 -14.02
CA VAL A 222 -12.68 -15.22 -13.59
C VAL A 222 -14.02 -15.19 -14.34
N GLU A 223 -14.01 -15.43 -15.64
CA GLU A 223 -15.24 -15.43 -16.45
C GLU A 223 -16.19 -16.60 -16.08
N GLU A 224 -15.65 -17.78 -15.77
CA GLU A 224 -16.44 -18.90 -15.21
C GLU A 224 -17.10 -18.52 -13.88
N ILE A 225 -16.35 -17.89 -12.98
CA ILE A 225 -16.86 -17.45 -11.67
C ILE A 225 -17.96 -16.40 -11.87
N ARG A 226 -17.75 -15.42 -12.75
CA ARG A 226 -18.76 -14.39 -13.07
C ARG A 226 -20.05 -14.99 -13.63
N ARG A 227 -19.96 -16.03 -14.47
CA ARG A 227 -21.13 -16.74 -14.97
C ARG A 227 -21.86 -17.46 -13.83
N LYS A 228 -21.14 -18.25 -13.03
CA LYS A 228 -21.71 -18.99 -11.89
C LYS A 228 -22.50 -18.09 -10.95
N TYR A 229 -21.96 -16.92 -10.60
CA TYR A 229 -22.62 -16.00 -9.67
C TYR A 229 -23.60 -15.01 -10.34
N GLY A 230 -23.73 -15.05 -11.67
CA GLY A 230 -24.68 -14.24 -12.43
C GLY A 230 -25.94 -14.98 -12.89
N GLU A 231 -25.94 -16.32 -12.90
CA GLU A 231 -27.05 -17.14 -13.43
C GLU A 231 -28.38 -16.96 -12.69
N ASN A 232 -28.35 -16.56 -11.41
CA ASN A 232 -29.54 -16.39 -10.55
C ASN A 232 -29.78 -14.94 -10.12
N THR A 233 -29.25 -13.95 -10.84
CA THR A 233 -29.51 -12.53 -10.57
C THR A 233 -30.42 -11.94 -11.65
N SER A 234 -31.54 -11.32 -11.28
CA SER A 234 -32.39 -10.52 -12.18
C SER A 234 -31.74 -9.20 -12.64
N GLN A 235 -30.48 -8.98 -12.29
CA GLN A 235 -29.71 -7.76 -12.51
C GLN A 235 -28.62 -7.92 -13.58
N THR A 236 -27.88 -6.83 -13.82
CA THR A 236 -26.69 -6.77 -14.66
C THR A 236 -25.62 -7.77 -14.23
N ARG A 237 -24.87 -8.28 -15.22
CA ARG A 237 -23.77 -9.23 -15.04
C ARG A 237 -22.79 -8.77 -13.94
N PRO A 238 -22.36 -9.65 -13.00
CA PRO A 238 -21.42 -9.29 -11.95
C PRO A 238 -20.10 -8.73 -12.49
N SER A 239 -19.55 -7.73 -11.81
CA SER A 239 -18.17 -7.27 -12.01
C SER A 239 -17.18 -8.36 -11.57
N ARG A 240 -15.91 -8.23 -11.96
CA ARG A 240 -14.85 -9.16 -11.53
C ARG A 240 -14.69 -9.16 -10.00
N VAL A 241 -14.79 -7.98 -9.38
CA VAL A 241 -14.64 -7.84 -7.92
C VAL A 241 -15.83 -8.44 -7.18
N GLU A 242 -17.06 -8.19 -7.64
CA GLU A 242 -18.28 -8.77 -7.07
C GLU A 242 -18.23 -10.30 -7.11
N ALA A 243 -17.92 -10.87 -8.28
CA ALA A 243 -17.91 -12.32 -8.47
C ALA A 243 -16.79 -13.02 -7.67
N LEU A 244 -15.60 -12.42 -7.59
CA LEU A 244 -14.51 -12.96 -6.78
C LEU A 244 -14.78 -12.82 -5.28
N SER A 245 -15.41 -11.72 -4.84
CA SER A 245 -15.81 -11.53 -3.44
C SER A 245 -16.85 -12.58 -3.02
N ALA A 246 -17.87 -12.80 -3.86
CA ALA A 246 -18.86 -13.86 -3.68
C ALA A 246 -18.20 -15.25 -3.63
N PHE A 247 -17.25 -15.52 -4.52
CA PHE A 247 -16.52 -16.77 -4.54
C PHE A 247 -15.71 -17.02 -3.26
N ILE A 248 -14.94 -16.03 -2.82
CA ILE A 248 -14.12 -16.12 -1.60
C ILE A 248 -15.02 -16.27 -0.37
N TRP A 249 -16.12 -15.51 -0.32
CA TRP A 249 -17.12 -15.61 0.73
C TRP A 249 -17.69 -17.02 0.88
N ASP A 250 -18.13 -17.64 -0.23
CA ASP A 250 -18.67 -19.00 -0.21
C ASP A 250 -17.65 -20.03 0.32
N ARG A 251 -16.37 -19.86 -0.03
CA ARG A 251 -15.28 -20.70 0.52
C ARG A 251 -15.04 -20.42 2.01
N PHE A 252 -15.11 -19.17 2.43
CA PHE A 252 -14.97 -18.76 3.83
C PHE A 252 -16.10 -19.36 4.69
N VAL A 253 -17.36 -19.19 4.26
CA VAL A 253 -18.55 -19.79 4.91
C VAL A 253 -18.40 -21.30 5.07
N THR A 254 -17.95 -21.98 4.02
CA THR A 254 -17.75 -23.43 4.04
C THR A 254 -16.62 -23.83 5.00
N ALA A 255 -15.45 -23.18 4.91
CA ALA A 255 -14.27 -23.52 5.70
C ALA A 255 -14.48 -23.31 7.20
N PHE A 256 -15.25 -22.29 7.59
CA PHE A 256 -15.55 -21.97 8.99
C PHE A 256 -16.86 -22.58 9.49
N GLY A 257 -17.58 -23.34 8.66
CA GLY A 257 -18.84 -23.98 9.04
C GLY A 257 -19.91 -23.00 9.49
N LEU A 258 -19.94 -21.78 8.92
CA LEU A 258 -20.78 -20.69 9.41
C LEU A 258 -22.28 -20.98 9.27
N ARG A 259 -22.66 -21.85 8.32
CA ARG A 259 -24.05 -22.31 8.17
C ARG A 259 -24.56 -23.08 9.40
N SER A 260 -23.67 -23.66 10.19
CA SER A 260 -24.01 -24.37 11.43
C SER A 260 -23.94 -23.48 12.68
N ARG A 261 -23.72 -22.16 12.52
CA ARG A 261 -23.57 -21.20 13.62
C ARG A 261 -24.44 -19.95 13.36
N PRO A 262 -25.77 -20.07 13.44
CA PRO A 262 -26.69 -19.00 13.04
C PRO A 262 -26.55 -17.72 13.86
N ASP A 263 -26.03 -17.79 15.09
CA ASP A 263 -25.82 -16.62 15.96
C ASP A 263 -24.52 -15.85 15.65
N THR A 264 -23.70 -16.32 14.69
CA THR A 264 -22.45 -15.66 14.34
C THR A 264 -22.67 -14.58 13.28
N LEU A 265 -22.58 -13.31 13.68
CA LEU A 265 -22.55 -12.19 12.74
C LEU A 265 -21.26 -12.24 11.93
N SER A 266 -21.39 -12.22 10.61
CA SER A 266 -20.26 -12.20 9.68
C SER A 266 -20.47 -11.09 8.66
N THR A 267 -19.38 -10.46 8.21
CA THR A 267 -19.44 -9.24 7.41
C THR A 267 -18.39 -9.28 6.30
N ILE A 268 -18.74 -8.76 5.13
CA ILE A 268 -17.80 -8.45 4.06
C ILE A 268 -17.61 -6.94 4.04
N ILE A 269 -16.36 -6.48 4.06
CA ILE A 269 -16.03 -5.06 4.03
C ILE A 269 -15.15 -4.79 2.81
N HIS A 270 -15.60 -3.92 1.92
CA HIS A 270 -14.80 -3.41 0.81
C HIS A 270 -14.37 -1.98 1.11
N VAL A 271 -13.06 -1.74 1.07
CA VAL A 271 -12.50 -0.39 1.14
C VAL A 271 -12.55 0.22 -0.26
N VAL A 272 -13.22 1.36 -0.41
CA VAL A 272 -13.46 2.00 -1.71
C VAL A 272 -12.93 3.43 -1.73
N ASN A 273 -12.42 3.86 -2.89
CA ASN A 273 -11.90 5.22 -3.08
C ASN A 273 -13.02 6.26 -2.97
N LEU A 274 -12.86 7.21 -2.05
CA LEU A 274 -13.83 8.27 -1.77
C LEU A 274 -13.71 9.45 -2.75
N ARG A 275 -12.54 9.65 -3.39
CA ARG A 275 -12.28 10.84 -4.23
C ARG A 275 -13.33 11.06 -5.32
N ALA A 276 -13.71 10.00 -6.04
CA ALA A 276 -14.69 10.08 -7.11
C ALA A 276 -16.16 10.02 -6.63
N ARG A 277 -16.39 9.88 -5.31
CA ARG A 277 -17.70 9.64 -4.69
C ARG A 277 -18.20 10.79 -3.83
N ILE A 278 -17.39 11.82 -3.62
CA ILE A 278 -17.85 13.05 -2.96
C ILE A 278 -18.27 14.09 -4.02
N ASP A 279 -19.09 15.06 -3.59
CA ASP A 279 -19.57 16.15 -4.44
C ASP A 279 -19.07 17.50 -3.90
N PRO A 280 -18.24 18.26 -4.67
CA PRO A 280 -17.68 17.89 -5.96
C PRO A 280 -16.59 16.81 -5.85
N PRO A 281 -16.33 16.01 -6.91
CA PRO A 281 -15.27 14.99 -6.90
C PRO A 281 -13.89 15.60 -6.64
N LEU A 282 -13.07 14.88 -5.86
CA LEU A 282 -11.69 15.26 -5.62
C LEU A 282 -10.78 14.87 -6.78
N PRO A 283 -9.75 15.68 -7.08
CA PRO A 283 -8.75 15.30 -8.07
C PRO A 283 -7.97 14.07 -7.59
N GLY A 284 -7.48 13.27 -8.54
CA GLY A 284 -6.65 12.10 -8.26
C GLY A 284 -5.32 12.43 -7.56
N SER A 285 -4.89 13.68 -7.61
CA SER A 285 -3.73 14.21 -6.88
C SER A 285 -3.97 14.42 -5.38
N SER A 286 -5.21 14.34 -4.90
CA SER A 286 -5.52 14.52 -3.47
C SER A 286 -4.83 13.43 -2.65
N PHE A 287 -3.86 13.81 -1.82
CA PHE A 287 -3.06 12.90 -1.02
C PHE A 287 -3.66 12.73 0.38
N GLY A 288 -3.60 11.52 0.92
CA GLY A 288 -4.16 11.18 2.24
C GLY A 288 -4.99 9.91 2.21
N ASN A 289 -5.49 9.50 3.38
CA ASN A 289 -6.53 8.47 3.45
C ASN A 289 -7.86 9.07 3.03
N LEU A 290 -8.32 8.73 1.82
CA LEU A 290 -9.59 9.18 1.28
C LEU A 290 -10.35 7.95 0.77
N TYR A 291 -10.75 7.11 1.72
CA TYR A 291 -11.51 5.90 1.48
C TYR A 291 -12.76 5.84 2.36
N SER A 292 -13.73 5.04 1.93
CA SER A 292 -14.91 4.66 2.71
C SER A 292 -15.02 3.14 2.79
N LEU A 293 -15.82 2.64 3.73
CA LEU A 293 -16.10 1.23 3.90
C LEU A 293 -17.50 0.92 3.35
N ALA A 294 -17.58 0.08 2.32
CA ALA A 294 -18.82 -0.55 1.90
C ALA A 294 -18.98 -1.85 2.70
N LEU A 295 -20.03 -1.93 3.52
CA LEU A 295 -20.24 -3.00 4.47
C LEU A 295 -21.44 -3.85 4.04
N THR A 296 -21.23 -5.15 3.86
CA THR A 296 -22.28 -6.11 3.58
C THR A 296 -22.41 -7.10 4.73
N ILE A 297 -23.61 -7.25 5.28
CA ILE A 297 -23.97 -8.31 6.24
C ILE A 297 -24.75 -9.37 5.47
N PRO A 298 -24.10 -10.41 4.94
CA PRO A 298 -24.76 -11.36 4.07
C PRO A 298 -25.67 -12.32 4.84
N SER A 299 -26.92 -12.41 4.37
CA SER A 299 -27.80 -13.55 4.61
C SER A 299 -27.29 -14.78 3.85
N MET A 300 -27.30 -15.93 4.53
CA MET A 300 -26.84 -17.21 4.00
C MET A 300 -27.80 -17.84 2.99
N ASP A 301 -29.03 -17.31 2.89
CA ASP A 301 -30.13 -17.84 2.06
C ASP A 301 -30.31 -17.07 0.74
N ASN A 302 -29.68 -15.90 0.62
CA ASN A 302 -29.83 -15.01 -0.53
C ASN A 302 -28.58 -15.00 -1.43
N ASN A 303 -28.76 -14.56 -2.68
CA ASN A 303 -27.63 -14.37 -3.60
C ASN A 303 -26.68 -13.30 -3.06
N ILE A 304 -25.44 -13.69 -2.77
CA ILE A 304 -24.43 -12.81 -2.19
C ILE A 304 -24.06 -11.63 -3.08
N VAL A 305 -24.10 -11.77 -4.41
CA VAL A 305 -23.76 -10.68 -5.34
C VAL A 305 -24.76 -9.54 -5.24
N THR A 306 -26.04 -9.86 -5.13
CA THR A 306 -27.09 -8.85 -4.95
C THR A 306 -26.86 -8.08 -3.64
N GLN A 307 -26.54 -8.79 -2.56
CA GLN A 307 -26.32 -8.18 -1.25
C GLN A 307 -25.07 -7.27 -1.20
N ILE A 308 -24.04 -7.57 -2.01
CA ILE A 308 -22.86 -6.70 -2.14
C ILE A 308 -23.20 -5.37 -2.85
N ARG A 309 -24.24 -5.34 -3.68
CA ARG A 309 -24.61 -4.16 -4.48
C ARG A 309 -25.50 -3.15 -3.76
N ASP A 310 -26.14 -3.55 -2.66
CA ASP A 310 -27.10 -2.71 -1.95
C ASP A 310 -26.42 -1.61 -1.08
N TYR A 311 -25.08 -1.45 -1.18
CA TYR A 311 -24.23 -0.50 -0.44
C TYR A 311 -23.21 0.21 -1.36
#